data_AF-A0A9D9QLS9-F1
#
_entry.id   AF-A0A9D9QLS9-F1
#
_cell.length_a   1.000
_cell.length_b   1.000
_cell.length_c   1.000
_cell.angle_alpha   90.00
_cell.angle_beta   90.00
_cell.angle_gamma   90.00
#
_symmetry.space_group_name_H-M   'P 1'
#
loop_
_entity.id
_entity.type
_entity.pdbx_description
1 polymer ?
#
loop_
_entity_poly.entity_id
_entity_poly.type
_entity_poly.pdbx_seq_one_letter_code
_entity_poly.pdbx_strand_id
1 'polypeptide(L)'
;MIVLNAHRTTAIVIRHDGANVRLVPMKSGRLTVTRTTRAKFDAEWRQYDYPLEQALASFLDHAHQQGATVEALKGLETLAQRDRWVVNNLF
;
A
#
# COMPACT_ATOMS: atom_id res chain seq x y z
N MET A 1 -3.25 5.68 -0.18
CA MET A 1 -2.17 6.62 0.23
C MET A 1 -0.86 5.86 0.31
N ILE A 2 0.26 6.55 0.06
CA ILE A 2 1.61 6.02 0.26
C ILE A 2 2.19 6.65 1.52
N VAL A 3 2.95 5.85 2.27
CA VAL A 3 3.58 6.27 3.52
C VAL A 3 5.04 5.84 3.57
N LEU A 4 5.84 6.58 4.34
CA LEU A 4 7.23 6.30 4.63
C LEU A 4 7.41 6.26 6.16
N ASN A 5 8.24 5.35 6.65
CA ASN A 5 8.64 5.31 8.06
C ASN A 5 10.09 5.81 8.27
N ALA A 6 10.50 5.92 9.53
CA ALA A 6 11.86 6.35 9.91
C ALA A 6 12.99 5.45 9.36
N HIS A 7 12.68 4.20 9.00
CA HIS A 7 13.61 3.25 8.39
C HIS A 7 13.64 3.33 6.86
N ARG A 8 13.07 4.40 6.26
CA ARG A 8 12.95 4.58 4.81
C ARG A 8 12.21 3.43 4.11
N THR A 9 11.34 2.73 4.83
CA THR A 9 10.45 1.74 4.24
C THR A 9 9.21 2.44 3.72
N THR A 10 8.93 2.32 2.42
CA THR A 10 7.69 2.79 1.81
C THR A 10 6.59 1.74 1.99
N ALA A 11 5.34 2.16 2.17
CA ALA A 11 4.21 1.25 2.18
C ALA A 11 2.98 1.87 1.50
N ILE A 12 2.12 1.01 0.94
CA ILE A 12 0.80 1.39 0.45
C ILE A 12 -0.23 0.99 1.50
N VAL A 13 -1.04 1.94 1.95
CA VAL A 13 -2.22 1.64 2.79
C VAL A 13 -3.33 1.09 1.91
N ILE A 14 -3.74 -0.15 2.18
CA ILE A 14 -4.77 -0.86 1.41
C ILE A 14 -6.15 -0.85 2.10
N ARG A 15 -6.19 -0.63 3.43
CA ARG A 15 -7.44 -0.49 4.19
C ARG A 15 -7.20 0.25 5.50
N HIS A 16 -8.20 0.99 5.96
CA HIS A 16 -8.30 1.45 7.34
C HIS A 16 -9.76 1.34 7.81
N ASP A 17 -9.97 1.06 9.09
CA ASP A 17 -11.31 0.93 9.69
C ASP A 17 -11.50 1.79 10.95
N GLY A 18 -10.73 2.89 11.04
CA GLY A 18 -10.77 3.86 12.15
C GLY A 18 -9.89 3.43 13.33
N ALA A 19 -9.95 2.16 13.73
CA ALA A 19 -9.12 1.60 14.80
C ALA A 19 -7.81 1.00 14.29
N ASN A 20 -7.84 0.38 13.12
CA ASN A 20 -6.70 -0.31 12.53
C ASN A 20 -6.39 0.20 11.12
N VAL A 21 -5.12 0.05 10.76
CA VAL A 21 -4.60 0.32 9.43
C VAL A 21 -3.93 -0.94 8.90
N ARG A 22 -4.24 -1.29 7.66
CA ARG A 22 -3.58 -2.35 6.90
C ARG A 22 -2.78 -1.73 5.78
N LEU A 23 -1.49 -2.05 5.75
CA LEU A 23 -0.56 -1.57 4.75
C LEU A 23 0.28 -2.72 4.22
N VAL A 24 0.77 -2.56 3.00
CA VAL A 24 1.76 -3.45 2.38
C VAL A 24 3.08 -2.69 2.35
N PRO A 25 4.06 -3.03 3.20
CA PRO A 25 5.39 -2.44 3.15
C PRO A 25 6.20 -3.02 1.99
N MET A 26 6.95 -2.16 1.29
CA MET A 26 7.95 -2.58 0.31
C MET A 26 9.16 -3.14 1.06
N LYS A 27 9.31 -4.47 1.02
CA LYS A 27 10.42 -5.19 1.64
C LYS A 27 10.98 -6.21 0.66
N SER A 28 12.23 -6.63 0.89
CA SER A 28 12.85 -7.72 0.14
C SER A 28 12.04 -9.00 0.26
N GLY A 29 11.96 -9.77 -0.83
CA GLY A 29 11.21 -11.02 -0.88
C GLY A 29 9.70 -10.80 -0.90
N ARG A 30 8.96 -11.80 -0.40
CA ARG A 30 7.51 -11.85 -0.53
C ARG A 30 6.80 -10.70 0.21
N LEU A 31 5.93 -9.96 -0.49
CA LEU A 31 5.13 -8.91 0.13
C LEU A 31 4.04 -9.49 1.05
N THR A 32 3.84 -8.86 2.20
CA THR A 32 2.85 -9.25 3.19
C THR A 32 2.08 -8.04 3.71
N VAL A 33 0.89 -8.28 4.24
CA VAL A 33 0.10 -7.24 4.91
C VAL A 33 0.61 -7.06 6.33
N THR A 34 0.93 -5.83 6.69
CA THR A 34 1.13 -5.41 8.08
C THR A 34 -0.15 -4.79 8.60
N ARG A 35 -0.60 -5.27 9.76
CA ARG A 35 -1.73 -4.70 10.51
C ARG A 35 -1.17 -3.93 11.70
N THR A 36 -1.64 -2.72 11.88
CA THR A 36 -1.21 -1.86 13.00
C THR A 36 -2.40 -1.07 13.51
N THR A 37 -2.34 -0.66 14.79
CA THR A 37 -3.35 0.25 15.34
C THR A 37 -3.18 1.64 14.72
N ARG A 38 -4.25 2.44 14.77
CA ARG A 38 -4.19 3.82 14.28
C ARG A 38 -3.13 4.64 15.01
N ALA A 39 -3.06 4.54 16.33
CA ALA A 39 -2.05 5.25 17.13
C ALA A 39 -0.61 4.90 16.74
N LYS A 40 -0.32 3.61 16.52
CA LYS A 40 1.01 3.16 16.10
C LYS A 40 1.32 3.58 14.66
N PHE A 41 0.32 3.54 13.77
CA PHE A 41 0.46 4.05 12.41
C PHE A 41 0.82 5.54 12.42
N ASP A 42 0.06 6.36 13.15
CA ASP A 42 0.28 7.80 13.25
C ASP A 42 1.61 8.15 13.95
N ALA A 43 2.17 7.26 14.77
CA ALA A 43 3.49 7.44 15.36
C ALA A 43 4.62 7.15 14.36
N GLU A 44 4.53 6.05 13.61
CA GLU A 44 5.64 5.47 12.84
C GLU A 44 5.65 5.87 11.36
N TRP A 45 4.49 6.21 10.80
CA TRP A 45 4.32 6.40 9.36
C TRP A 45 3.91 7.83 9.05
N ARG A 46 4.48 8.38 7.99
CA ARG A 46 4.13 9.71 7.47
C ARG A 46 3.70 9.56 6.03
N GLN A 47 2.70 10.33 5.62
CA GLN A 47 2.31 10.39 4.22
C GLN A 47 3.51 10.82 3.38
N TYR A 48 3.72 10.09 2.29
CA TYR A 48 4.78 10.36 1.33
C TYR A 48 4.12 10.78 0.02
N ASP A 49 4.47 11.97 -0.44
CA ASP A 49 3.91 12.54 -1.66
C ASP A 49 4.57 11.91 -2.87
N TYR A 50 3.93 10.85 -3.37
CA TYR A 50 4.38 10.10 -4.53
C TYR A 50 3.14 9.62 -5.30
N PRO A 51 3.18 9.57 -6.65
CA PRO A 51 2.02 9.17 -7.42
C PRO A 51 1.56 7.75 -7.10
N LEU A 52 0.26 7.60 -6.82
CA LEU A 52 -0.31 6.31 -6.42
C LEU A 52 -0.18 5.26 -7.52
N GLU A 53 -0.42 5.65 -8.77
CA GLU A 53 -0.30 4.79 -9.94
C GLU A 53 1.12 4.21 -10.06
N GLN A 54 2.15 5.07 -9.97
CA GLN A 54 3.54 4.63 -10.05
C GLN A 54 3.91 3.70 -8.90
N ALA A 55 3.44 4.00 -7.68
CA ALA A 55 3.66 3.12 -6.53
C ALA A 55 3.03 1.76 -6.75
N LEU A 56 1.76 1.73 -7.18
CA LEU A 56 1.05 0.48 -7.43
C LEU A 56 1.75 -0.37 -8.49
N ALA A 57 2.22 0.25 -9.58
CA ALA A 57 3.00 -0.44 -10.60
C ALA A 57 4.25 -1.11 -10.01
N SER A 58 5.05 -0.38 -9.22
CA SER A 58 6.25 -0.95 -8.58
C SER A 58 5.93 -2.06 -7.57
N PHE A 59 4.87 -1.91 -6.78
CA PHE A 59 4.45 -2.93 -5.82
C PHE A 59 3.95 -4.20 -6.50
N LEU A 60 3.19 -4.08 -7.58
CA LEU A 60 2.68 -5.21 -8.36
C LEU A 60 3.80 -5.92 -9.13
N ASP A 61 4.74 -5.17 -9.72
CA ASP A 61 5.93 -5.75 -10.37
C ASP A 61 6.78 -6.54 -9.37
N HIS A 62 7.06 -5.97 -8.18
CA HIS A 62 7.77 -6.69 -7.12
C HIS A 62 6.99 -7.93 -6.65
N ALA A 63 5.67 -7.83 -6.51
CA ALA A 63 4.82 -8.98 -6.16
C ALA A 63 4.88 -10.10 -7.21
N HIS A 64 4.99 -9.74 -8.50
CA HIS A 64 5.15 -10.69 -9.58
C HIS A 64 6.53 -11.39 -9.53
N GLN A 65 7.59 -10.63 -9.24
CA GLN A 65 8.96 -11.17 -9.21
C GLN A 65 9.28 -11.98 -7.94
N GLN A 66 8.79 -11.54 -6.78
CA GLN A 66 9.18 -12.06 -5.45
C GLN A 66 8.02 -12.73 -4.70
N GLY A 67 6.82 -12.69 -5.27
CA GLY A 67 5.60 -13.16 -4.66
C GLY A 67 4.95 -12.13 -3.71
N ALA A 68 3.67 -12.37 -3.43
CA ALA A 68 2.92 -11.69 -2.40
C ALA A 68 1.97 -12.67 -1.70
N THR A 69 1.54 -12.36 -0.48
CA THR A 69 0.39 -13.06 0.11
C THR A 69 -0.88 -12.70 -0.66
N VAL A 70 -1.84 -13.62 -0.68
CA VAL A 70 -3.14 -13.40 -1.33
C VAL A 70 -3.83 -12.14 -0.81
N GLU A 71 -3.73 -11.85 0.51
CA GLU A 71 -4.30 -10.62 1.09
C GLU A 71 -3.60 -9.37 0.56
N ALA A 72 -2.27 -9.38 0.42
CA ALA A 72 -1.51 -8.24 -0.07
C ALA A 72 -1.83 -7.98 -1.56
N LEU A 73 -1.80 -9.02 -2.39
CA LEU A 73 -2.08 -8.92 -3.82
C LEU A 73 -3.49 -8.39 -4.08
N LYS A 74 -4.51 -8.98 -3.45
CA LYS A 74 -5.91 -8.52 -3.58
C LYS A 74 -6.09 -7.07 -3.12
N GLY A 75 -5.40 -6.67 -2.06
CA GLY A 75 -5.43 -5.29 -1.56
C GLY A 75 -4.86 -4.29 -2.57
N LEU A 76 -3.73 -4.62 -3.19
CA LEU A 76 -3.09 -3.80 -4.23
C LEU A 76 -3.95 -3.72 -5.50
N GLU A 77 -4.45 -4.85 -5.98
CA GLU A 77 -5.31 -4.91 -7.18
C GLU A 77 -6.61 -4.14 -7.00
N THR A 78 -7.25 -4.27 -5.84
CA THR A 78 -8.47 -3.52 -5.51
C THR A 78 -8.20 -2.02 -5.54
N LEU A 79 -7.05 -1.58 -5.00
CA LEU A 79 -6.67 -0.17 -5.03
C LEU A 79 -6.47 0.31 -6.48
N ALA A 80 -5.77 -0.46 -7.31
CA ALA A 80 -5.51 -0.15 -8.72
C ALA A 80 -6.79 -0.12 -9.58
N GLN A 81 -7.78 -0.96 -9.27
CA GLN A 81 -9.08 -0.92 -9.96
C GLN A 81 -9.87 0.34 -9.59
N ARG A 82 -9.86 0.72 -8.30
CA ARG A 82 -10.57 1.93 -7.83
C ARG A 82 -9.95 3.20 -8.40
N ASP A 83 -8.62 3.28 -8.44
CA ASP A 83 -7.89 4.42 -9.00
C ASP A 83 -8.25 4.65 -10.48
N ARG A 84 -8.22 3.57 -11.29
CA ARG A 84 -8.64 3.62 -12.70
C ARG A 84 -10.11 4.03 -12.89
N TRP A 85 -11.00 3.55 -12.03
CA TRP A 85 -12.41 3.93 -12.11
C TRP A 85 -12.63 5.41 -11.78
N VAL A 86 -11.93 5.93 -10.78
CA VAL A 86 -11.98 7.36 -10.43
C VAL A 86 -11.45 8.22 -11.57
N VAL A 87 -10.30 7.87 -12.16
CA VAL A 87 -9.74 8.60 -13.30
C VAL A 87 -10.71 8.58 -14.49
N ASN A 88 -11.30 7.42 -14.83
CA ASN A 88 -12.22 7.31 -15.96
C ASN A 88 -13.57 8.03 -15.77
N ASN A 89 -13.99 8.28 -14.53
CA ASN A 89 -15.25 8.98 -14.22
C ASN A 89 -15.08 10.50 -14.06
N LEU A 90 -13.86 11.01 -14.17
CA LEU A 90 -13.53 12.44 -14.06
C LEU A 90 -13.38 13.14 -15.42
N PHE A 91 -13.58 12.42 -16.53
CA PHE A 91 -13.57 12.91 -17.90
C PHE A 91 -14.86 12.48 -18.63
#